data_AF-A0A7J4HRY7-F1
#
_entry.id   AF-A0A7J4HRY7-F1
#
_cell.length_a   1.000
_cell.length_b   1.000
_cell.length_c   1.000
_cell.angle_alpha   90.00
_cell.angle_beta   90.00
_cell.angle_gamma   90.00
#
_symmetry.space_group_name_H-M   'P 1'
#
loop_
_entity.id
_entity.type
_entity.pdbx_description
1 polymer ?
#
loop_
_entity_poly.entity_id
_entity_poly.type
_entity_poly.pdbx_seq_one_letter_code
_entity_poly.pdbx_strand_id
1 'polypeptide(L)'
;MKRKYLVLSIGLFICSIVVLFLIFEYSTQQTTSAACCQECQEAFSSSPAAVGPSQARCGEFTTGRPLSPECQQYFDGNRVMVSECAKE
;
A
#
# COMPACT_ATOMS: atom_id res chain seq x y z
N MET A 1 18.24 -5.68 -44.85
CA MET A 1 17.13 -4.92 -44.23
C MET A 1 16.43 -5.65 -43.07
N LYS A 2 16.22 -6.97 -43.10
CA LYS A 2 15.47 -7.73 -42.08
C LYS A 2 16.02 -7.69 -40.63
N ARG A 3 17.34 -7.57 -40.43
CA ARG A 3 17.96 -7.53 -39.08
C ARG A 3 17.64 -6.25 -38.28
N LYS A 4 17.41 -5.12 -38.95
CA LYS A 4 17.10 -3.84 -38.28
C LYS A 4 15.71 -3.84 -37.64
N TYR A 5 14.74 -4.50 -38.28
CA TYR A 5 13.38 -4.64 -37.76
C TYR A 5 13.27 -5.60 -36.57
N LEU A 6 14.17 -6.60 -36.51
CA LEU A 6 14.21 -7.59 -35.43
C LEU A 6 14.67 -6.95 -34.11
N VAL A 7 15.65 -6.03 -34.15
CA VAL A 7 16.09 -5.28 -32.95
C VAL A 7 15.00 -4.32 -32.48
N LEU A 8 14.30 -3.65 -33.41
CA LEU A 8 13.23 -2.72 -33.09
C LEU A 8 12.02 -3.42 -32.45
N SER A 9 11.64 -4.61 -32.92
CA SER A 9 10.52 -5.36 -32.34
C SER A 9 10.84 -5.88 -30.93
N ILE A 10 12.08 -6.31 -30.69
CA ILE A 10 12.52 -6.74 -29.35
C ILE A 10 12.49 -5.57 -28.37
N GLY A 11 12.96 -4.39 -28.78
CA GLY A 11 12.93 -3.19 -27.95
C GLY A 11 11.50 -2.78 -27.53
N LEU A 12 10.55 -2.81 -28.47
CA LEU A 12 9.14 -2.54 -28.19
C LEU A 12 8.53 -3.58 -27.23
N PHE A 13 8.87 -4.85 -27.40
CA PHE A 13 8.36 -5.93 -26.55
C PHE A 13 8.87 -5.78 -25.11
N ILE A 14 10.16 -5.52 -24.91
CA ILE A 14 10.75 -5.27 -23.58
C ILE A 14 10.10 -4.04 -22.93
N CYS A 15 9.88 -2.97 -23.69
CA CYS A 15 9.23 -1.76 -23.17
C CYS A 15 7.80 -2.04 -22.69
N SER A 16 7.02 -2.83 -23.45
CA SER A 16 5.67 -3.22 -23.03
C SER A 16 5.66 -4.07 -21.75
N ILE A 17 6.65 -4.95 -21.58
CA ILE A 17 6.79 -5.77 -20.37
C ILE A 17 7.08 -4.89 -19.15
N VAL A 18 8.02 -3.94 -19.25
CA VAL A 18 8.35 -3.03 -18.15
C VAL A 18 7.14 -2.21 -17.72
N VAL A 19 6.36 -1.69 -18.67
CA VAL A 19 5.13 -0.94 -18.37
C VAL A 19 4.10 -1.82 -17.65
N LEU A 20 3.93 -3.07 -18.07
CA LEU A 20 3.02 -4.01 -17.39
C LEU A 20 3.45 -4.31 -15.95
N PHE A 21 4.75 -4.49 -15.70
CA PHE A 21 5.27 -4.69 -14.35
C PHE A 21 5.03 -3.48 -13.44
N LEU A 22 5.24 -2.26 -13.94
CA LEU A 22 4.99 -1.03 -13.18
C LEU A 22 3.50 -0.87 -12.82
N ILE A 23 2.59 -1.19 -13.73
CA ILE A 23 1.14 -1.12 -13.47
C ILE A 23 0.73 -2.16 -12.42
N PHE A 24 1.33 -3.36 -12.47
CA PHE A 24 1.04 -4.43 -11.53
C PHE A 24 1.49 -4.10 -10.10
N GLU A 25 2.71 -3.58 -9.92
CA GLU A 25 3.19 -3.13 -8.62
C GLU A 25 2.30 -2.02 -8.03
N TYR A 26 1.91 -1.04 -8.86
CA TYR A 26 1.05 0.06 -8.43
C TYR A 26 -0.33 -0.42 -7.94
N SER A 27 -0.96 -1.33 -8.69
CA SER A 27 -2.28 -1.87 -8.34
C SER A 27 -2.24 -2.68 -7.04
N THR A 28 -1.14 -3.41 -6.82
CA THR A 28 -0.93 -4.20 -5.62
C THR A 28 -0.77 -3.31 -4.40
N GLN A 29 0.07 -2.26 -4.50
CA GLN A 29 0.31 -1.32 -3.40
C GLN A 29 -0.97 -0.58 -2.98
N GLN A 30 -1.81 -0.17 -3.95
CA GLN A 30 -3.05 0.54 -3.67
C GLN A 30 -4.10 -0.35 -2.98
N THR A 31 -4.17 -1.63 -3.37
CA THR A 31 -5.06 -2.61 -2.74
C THR A 31 -4.62 -2.89 -1.29
N THR A 32 -3.31 -2.99 -1.05
CA THR A 32 -2.76 -3.17 0.31
C THR A 32 -2.99 -1.95 1.20
N SER A 33 -2.85 -0.73 0.68
CA SER A 33 -3.13 0.51 1.43
C SER A 33 -4.56 0.53 1.98
N ALA A 34 -5.55 0.34 1.10
CA ALA A 34 -6.96 0.40 1.46
C ALA A 34 -7.33 -0.67 2.49
N ALA A 35 -6.88 -1.92 2.29
CA ALA A 35 -7.12 -3.01 3.22
C ALA A 35 -6.51 -2.73 4.61
N CYS A 36 -5.26 -2.24 4.64
CA CYS A 36 -4.59 -1.92 5.89
C CYS A 36 -5.15 -0.68 6.59
N CYS A 37 -5.63 0.31 5.83
CA CYS A 37 -6.31 1.46 6.38
C CYS A 37 -7.66 1.11 6.99
N GLN A 38 -8.38 0.14 6.42
CA GLN A 38 -9.59 -0.40 7.04
C GLN A 38 -9.26 -1.11 8.36
N GLU A 39 -8.27 -2.02 8.36
CA GLU A 39 -7.83 -2.70 9.59
C GLU A 39 -7.39 -1.70 10.66
N CYS A 40 -6.66 -0.65 10.28
CA CYS A 40 -6.23 0.39 11.20
C CYS A 40 -7.39 1.15 11.83
N GLN A 41 -8.42 1.49 11.06
CA GLN A 41 -9.61 2.16 11.58
C GLN A 41 -10.40 1.24 12.53
N GLU A 42 -10.54 -0.04 12.19
CA GLU A 42 -11.19 -1.02 13.06
C GLU A 42 -10.39 -1.23 14.37
N ALA A 43 -9.07 -1.37 14.26
CA ALA A 43 -8.16 -1.46 15.39
C ALA A 43 -8.24 -0.20 16.27
N PHE A 44 -8.31 0.99 15.67
CA PHE A 44 -8.45 2.24 16.40
C PHE A 44 -9.81 2.36 17.10
N SER A 45 -10.91 1.95 16.45
CA SER A 45 -12.26 1.99 17.03
C SER A 45 -12.40 1.09 18.27
N SER A 46 -11.55 0.07 18.38
CA SER A 46 -11.47 -0.85 19.53
C SER A 46 -10.31 -0.53 20.49
N SER A 47 -9.58 0.56 20.24
CA SER A 47 -8.47 1.01 21.08
C SER A 47 -8.96 2.00 22.15
N PRO A 48 -8.47 1.88 23.40
CA PRO A 48 -8.68 2.91 24.43
C PRO A 48 -7.79 4.16 24.22
N ALA A 49 -7.43 4.49 22.97
CA ALA A 49 -6.52 5.57 22.66
C ALA A 49 -7.01 6.90 23.25
N ALA A 50 -6.19 7.52 24.09
CA ALA A 50 -6.47 8.85 24.65
C ALA A 50 -6.31 9.98 23.62
N VAL A 51 -5.70 9.67 22.47
CA VAL A 51 -5.44 10.62 21.37
C VAL A 51 -6.43 10.37 20.23
N GLY A 52 -6.98 11.44 19.67
CA GLY A 52 -7.93 11.35 18.56
C GLY A 52 -7.28 10.80 17.26
N PRO A 53 -8.09 10.48 16.24
CA PRO A 53 -7.63 9.84 15.00
C PRO A 53 -6.59 10.68 14.23
N SER A 54 -6.53 11.99 14.47
CA SER A 54 -5.55 12.92 13.89
C SER A 54 -4.16 12.86 14.54
N GLN A 55 -4.02 12.18 15.67
CA GLN A 55 -2.74 12.04 16.37
C GLN A 55 -2.38 10.56 16.60
N ALA A 56 -3.32 9.63 16.40
CA ALA A 56 -3.07 8.20 16.42
C ALA A 56 -2.44 7.74 15.10
N ARG A 57 -1.31 7.02 15.19
CA ARG A 57 -0.60 6.42 14.06
C ARG A 57 -0.92 4.94 13.94
N CYS A 58 -1.22 4.47 12.75
CA CYS A 58 -1.50 3.05 12.49
C CYS A 58 -0.31 2.18 12.93
N GLY A 59 -0.58 1.16 13.74
CA GLY A 59 0.43 0.24 14.26
C GLY A 59 1.20 0.72 15.52
N GLU A 60 1.00 1.96 15.96
CA GLU A 60 1.72 2.53 17.14
C GLU A 60 0.86 2.64 18.41
N PHE A 61 -0.47 2.50 18.32
CA PHE A 61 -1.37 2.56 19.48
C PHE A 61 -1.73 1.17 20.01
N THR A 62 -1.97 1.08 21.33
CA THR A 62 -2.43 -0.15 21.96
C THR A 62 -3.90 -0.41 21.61
N THR A 63 -4.23 -1.58 21.08
CA THR A 63 -5.58 -1.93 20.64
C THR A 63 -5.97 -3.34 21.12
N GLY A 64 -7.28 -3.56 21.31
CA GLY A 64 -7.83 -4.90 21.56
C GLY A 64 -7.86 -5.79 20.32
N ARG A 65 -7.67 -5.22 19.11
CA ARG A 65 -7.54 -5.95 17.85
C ARG A 65 -6.26 -5.52 17.13
N PRO A 66 -5.15 -6.25 17.33
CA PRO A 66 -3.90 -5.92 16.64
C PRO A 66 -4.07 -6.07 15.13
N LEU A 67 -3.27 -5.30 14.39
CA LEU A 67 -3.20 -5.38 12.94
C LEU A 67 -2.67 -6.74 12.48
N SER A 68 -3.04 -7.14 11.27
CA SER A 68 -2.40 -8.25 10.59
C SER A 68 -0.90 -7.98 10.39
N PRO A 69 -0.04 -9.02 10.37
CA PRO A 69 1.40 -8.84 10.18
C PRO A 69 1.76 -8.09 8.89
N GLU A 70 0.95 -8.28 7.85
CA GLU A 70 1.09 -7.64 6.54
C GLU A 70 0.88 -6.12 6.66
N CYS A 71 -0.16 -5.71 7.39
CA CYS A 71 -0.42 -4.30 7.63
C CYS A 71 0.55 -3.67 8.63
N GLN A 72 1.02 -4.44 9.62
CA GLN A 72 2.10 -4.00 10.49
C GLN A 72 3.36 -3.65 9.68
N GLN A 73 3.78 -4.53 8.76
CA GLN A 73 4.91 -4.27 7.86
C GLN A 73 4.65 -3.10 6.89
N TYR A 74 3.42 -2.98 6.38
CA TYR A 74 3.04 -1.86 5.53
C TYR A 74 3.23 -0.51 6.27
N PHE A 75 2.74 -0.41 7.51
CA PHE A 75 2.84 0.82 8.32
C PHE A 75 4.23 1.09 8.88
N ASP A 76 5.08 0.08 9.03
CA ASP A 76 6.50 0.25 9.35
C ASP A 76 7.23 1.06 8.25
N GLY A 77 6.87 0.84 6.99
CA GLY A 77 7.38 1.58 5.83
C GLY A 77 6.58 2.82 5.46
N ASN A 78 5.29 2.88 5.81
CA ASN A 78 4.37 3.94 5.42
C ASN A 78 3.62 4.43 6.66
N ARG A 79 4.22 5.38 7.39
CA ARG A 79 3.64 5.88 8.64
C ARG A 79 2.44 6.80 8.39
N VAL A 80 1.25 6.21 8.36
CA VAL A 80 -0.01 6.92 8.15
C VAL A 80 -0.76 7.12 9.47
N MET A 81 -1.44 8.26 9.61
CA MET A 81 -2.34 8.53 10.72
C MET A 81 -3.72 7.89 10.47
N VAL A 82 -4.45 7.56 11.53
CA VAL A 82 -5.80 7.01 11.40
C VAL A 82 -6.72 7.97 10.62
N SER A 83 -6.57 9.29 10.82
CA SER A 83 -7.34 10.30 10.08
C SER A 83 -7.00 10.42 8.59
N GLU A 84 -5.83 9.94 8.18
CA GLU A 84 -5.44 9.89 6.76
C GLU A 84 -6.08 8.70 6.08
N CYS A 85 -6.17 7.55 6.77
CA CYS A 85 -6.94 6.40 6.33
C CYS A 85 -8.44 6.67 6.20
N ALA A 86 -8.99 7.64 6.95
CA ALA A 86 -10.40 8.05 6.83
C ALA A 86 -10.71 8.90 5.58
N LYS A 87 -9.67 9.26 4.81
CA LYS A 87 -9.78 10.02 3.55
C LYS A 87 -9.55 9.15 2.32
N GLU A 88 -9.10 7.91 2.50
CA GLU A 88 -9.09 6.87 1.47
C GLU A 88 -10.48 6.23 1.35
#